data_AF-A0A397M5P6-F1
#
_entry.id   AF-A0A397M5P6-F1
#
_cell.length_a   1.000
_cell.length_b   1.000
_cell.length_c   1.000
_cell.angle_alpha   90.00
_cell.angle_beta   90.00
_cell.angle_gamma   90.00
#
_symmetry.space_group_name_H-M   'P 1'
#
loop_
_entity.id
_entity.type
_entity.pdbx_description
1 polymer ?
#
loop_
_entity_poly.entity_id
_entity_poly.type
_entity_poly.pdbx_seq_one_letter_code
_entity_poly.pdbx_strand_id
1 'polypeptide(L)'
;LKTTYLPPMYEGRWAGSMCLTEAHAGTDLGIIRTRAEPQADGSYRITGSKIFITGGEHDLTENIIHLVLAKLPDAPAGPKGISLFLVPKVMVNADGSLGERNAVSCGSIEHKMGIKASATCVMNFDGATGYLIGEINKGLAAMFTMMNYERLSIGIQGIGCAEASYQLAVAYARERIQSRAATGPVNHDKIADPIIVHADVRRMLLTMKALNEGGRAFACYVGQQLDLAKYAEDTSEQQNAEALVALLTPIAKAFFTDNGLEACVHGQQVFGGHGYIREWGQEQLVRDVRIAQIYEGTNGIQALDLLGRKVVANGGAALRLFASEVREFAHANESPYGDRLVEALERLEAVSGWLLEQAKADPNSVGAASVEYLHLSGYVAYAYMWARMAAVAQSKHSEDEAFYSGKLATAEFFFARLLPRTLSLEASIRAGSQPLYSLAAEQF
;
A
#
# COMPACT_ATOMS: atom_id res chain seq x y z
N LEU A 1 13.25 -6.78 -28.10
CA LEU A 1 13.11 -6.74 -26.63
C LEU A 1 12.02 -7.69 -26.12
N LYS A 2 10.73 -7.48 -26.39
CA LYS A 2 9.64 -8.33 -25.84
C LYS A 2 9.86 -9.83 -26.08
N THR A 3 10.08 -10.25 -27.32
CA THR A 3 10.32 -11.67 -27.70
C THR A 3 11.52 -12.29 -26.99
N THR A 4 12.57 -11.50 -26.74
CA THR A 4 13.82 -11.98 -26.13
C THR A 4 13.71 -12.13 -24.62
N TYR A 5 13.08 -11.16 -23.94
CA TYR A 5 13.16 -11.06 -22.48
C TYR A 5 11.89 -11.48 -21.74
N LEU A 6 10.70 -11.32 -22.33
CA LEU A 6 9.45 -11.64 -21.61
C LEU A 6 9.23 -13.14 -21.39
N PRO A 7 9.40 -14.05 -22.37
CA PRO A 7 9.17 -15.48 -22.15
C PRO A 7 9.94 -16.07 -20.94
N PRO A 8 11.28 -15.92 -20.83
CA PRO A 8 12.01 -16.45 -19.68
C PRO A 8 11.65 -15.78 -18.34
N MET A 9 11.21 -14.52 -18.35
CA MET A 9 10.72 -13.84 -17.14
C MET A 9 9.35 -14.40 -16.70
N TYR A 10 8.44 -14.66 -17.63
CA TYR A 10 7.14 -15.31 -17.32
C TYR A 10 7.29 -16.77 -16.91
N GLU A 11 8.29 -17.48 -17.46
CA GLU A 11 8.67 -18.83 -17.04
C GLU A 11 9.30 -18.87 -15.64
N GLY A 12 9.72 -17.72 -15.09
CA GLY A 12 10.42 -17.63 -13.81
C GLY A 12 11.91 -18.03 -13.88
N ARG A 13 12.46 -18.28 -15.07
CA ARG A 13 13.89 -18.56 -15.24
C ARG A 13 14.75 -17.32 -15.03
N TRP A 14 14.24 -16.15 -15.39
CA TRP A 14 14.89 -14.85 -15.17
C TRP A 14 14.05 -13.98 -14.24
N ALA A 15 14.71 -13.25 -13.35
CA ALA A 15 14.08 -12.29 -12.46
C ALA A 15 14.07 -10.88 -13.07
N GLY A 16 13.31 -9.96 -12.46
CA GLY A 16 13.34 -8.53 -12.78
C GLY A 16 13.60 -7.70 -11.53
N SER A 17 14.20 -6.52 -11.70
CA SER A 17 14.28 -5.53 -10.63
C SER A 17 14.02 -4.12 -11.16
N MET A 18 13.58 -3.22 -10.29
CA MET A 18 13.35 -1.82 -10.60
C MET A 18 14.46 -0.96 -9.99
N CYS A 19 15.21 -0.25 -10.83
CA CYS A 19 16.41 0.51 -10.48
C CYS A 19 16.19 2.02 -10.63
N LEU A 20 15.54 2.63 -9.63
CA LEU A 20 15.07 4.02 -9.66
C LEU A 20 15.93 4.94 -8.78
N THR A 21 15.96 4.64 -7.49
CA THR A 21 16.46 5.48 -6.40
C THR A 21 17.99 5.61 -6.39
N GLU A 22 18.47 6.79 -6.05
CA GLU A 22 19.89 7.10 -5.81
C GLU A 22 20.07 7.67 -4.40
N ALA A 23 21.29 7.69 -3.87
CA ALA A 23 21.57 8.15 -2.51
C ALA A 23 21.03 9.55 -2.18
N HIS A 24 21.01 10.44 -3.17
CA HIS A 24 20.44 11.80 -3.05
C HIS A 24 19.03 11.92 -3.64
N ALA A 25 18.44 10.86 -4.20
CA ALA A 25 17.19 10.90 -4.96
C ALA A 25 16.25 9.73 -4.62
N GLY A 26 15.35 9.96 -3.65
CA GLY A 26 14.24 9.06 -3.30
C GLY A 26 12.93 9.47 -3.95
N THR A 27 12.07 10.17 -3.21
CA THR A 27 10.80 10.72 -3.71
C THR A 27 11.01 11.63 -4.93
N ASP A 28 12.05 12.48 -4.91
CA ASP A 28 12.41 13.34 -6.04
C ASP A 28 13.33 12.60 -7.02
N LEU A 29 12.76 11.75 -7.86
CA LEU A 29 13.50 11.10 -8.94
C LEU A 29 13.99 12.11 -10.00
N GLY A 30 13.51 13.36 -10.00
CA GLY A 30 13.91 14.38 -10.96
C GLY A 30 15.39 14.74 -10.91
N ILE A 31 16.07 14.47 -9.79
CA ILE A 31 17.48 14.82 -9.56
C ILE A 31 18.44 13.62 -9.68
N ILE A 32 17.99 12.49 -10.25
CA ILE A 32 18.89 11.36 -10.57
C ILE A 32 20.03 11.79 -11.50
N ARG A 33 21.18 11.13 -11.32
CA ARG A 33 22.44 11.39 -12.03
C ARG A 33 22.92 10.21 -12.86
N THR A 34 22.32 9.01 -12.73
CA THR A 34 22.60 7.90 -13.65
C THR A 34 22.37 8.37 -15.09
N ARG A 35 23.38 8.16 -15.94
CA ARG A 35 23.40 8.60 -17.34
C ARG A 35 23.34 7.42 -18.30
N ALA A 36 22.80 7.68 -19.48
CA ALA A 36 22.70 6.73 -20.59
C ALA A 36 23.31 7.35 -21.85
N GLU A 37 24.50 6.90 -22.24
CA GLU A 37 25.22 7.42 -23.41
C GLU A 37 24.89 6.57 -24.64
N PRO A 38 24.29 7.13 -25.71
CA PRO A 38 23.92 6.36 -26.90
C PRO A 38 25.16 5.77 -27.59
N GLN A 39 25.02 4.55 -28.13
CA GLN A 39 26.05 3.84 -28.87
C GLN A 39 25.66 3.68 -30.35
N ALA A 40 26.64 3.40 -31.21
CA ALA A 40 26.43 3.29 -32.66
C ALA A 40 25.54 2.10 -33.07
N ASP A 41 25.47 1.06 -32.24
CA ASP A 41 24.65 -0.14 -32.45
C ASP A 41 23.19 0.02 -31.95
N GLY A 42 22.83 1.22 -31.48
CA GLY A 42 21.51 1.52 -30.93
C GLY A 42 21.32 1.12 -29.46
N SER A 43 22.35 0.53 -28.83
CA SER A 43 22.38 0.34 -27.37
C SER A 43 22.77 1.63 -26.65
N TYR A 44 22.74 1.59 -25.31
CA TYR A 44 23.14 2.67 -24.44
C TYR A 44 24.15 2.15 -23.43
N ARG A 45 25.15 2.98 -23.14
CA ARG A 45 26.10 2.76 -22.06
C ARG A 45 25.58 3.44 -20.79
N ILE A 46 25.10 2.65 -19.84
CA ILE A 46 24.50 3.12 -18.59
C ILE A 46 25.59 3.25 -17.53
N THR A 47 25.71 4.43 -16.92
CA THR A 47 26.68 4.66 -15.83
C THR A 47 26.05 5.38 -14.64
N GLY A 48 26.23 4.82 -13.45
CA GLY A 48 25.75 5.40 -12.19
C GLY A 48 25.56 4.36 -11.09
N SER A 49 24.98 4.78 -9.97
CA SER A 49 24.70 3.91 -8.82
C SER A 49 23.24 4.06 -8.40
N LYS A 50 22.57 2.94 -8.14
CA LYS A 50 21.21 2.88 -7.60
C LYS A 50 21.23 2.22 -6.23
N ILE A 51 20.35 2.64 -5.33
CA ILE A 51 20.28 2.09 -3.97
C ILE A 51 18.88 1.57 -3.67
N PHE A 52 18.79 0.71 -2.66
CA PHE A 52 17.54 0.10 -2.21
C PHE A 52 16.85 -0.77 -3.28
N ILE A 53 17.65 -1.45 -4.11
CA ILE A 53 17.13 -2.28 -5.19
C ILE A 53 16.77 -3.65 -4.65
N THR A 54 15.47 -3.87 -4.46
CA THR A 54 14.90 -5.17 -4.09
C THR A 54 15.20 -6.21 -5.17
N GLY A 55 15.78 -7.34 -4.77
CA GLY A 55 16.15 -8.42 -5.69
C GLY A 55 17.23 -8.03 -6.69
N GLY A 56 18.04 -7.00 -6.39
CA GLY A 56 19.07 -6.52 -7.32
C GLY A 56 20.17 -7.55 -7.63
N GLU A 57 20.40 -8.53 -6.75
CA GLU A 57 21.31 -9.64 -7.01
C GLU A 57 20.92 -10.86 -6.16
N HIS A 58 21.07 -12.06 -6.74
CA HIS A 58 20.90 -13.37 -6.12
C HIS A 58 21.32 -14.50 -7.07
N ASP A 59 21.38 -15.72 -6.54
CA ASP A 59 21.69 -16.97 -7.26
C ASP A 59 20.44 -17.84 -7.56
N LEU A 60 19.24 -17.33 -7.28
CA LEU A 60 17.97 -18.06 -7.53
C LEU A 60 17.57 -18.17 -9.02
N THR A 61 18.09 -17.31 -9.90
CA THR A 61 17.74 -17.28 -11.33
C THR A 61 18.99 -17.15 -12.20
N GLU A 62 18.90 -17.62 -13.44
CA GLU A 62 20.02 -17.61 -14.40
C GLU A 62 20.42 -16.19 -14.81
N ASN A 63 19.44 -15.27 -14.86
CA ASN A 63 19.63 -13.87 -15.22
C ASN A 63 18.70 -12.97 -14.40
N ILE A 64 19.04 -11.68 -14.33
CA ILE A 64 18.23 -10.63 -13.71
C ILE A 64 18.15 -9.47 -14.68
N ILE A 65 16.93 -9.03 -14.98
CA ILE A 65 16.66 -7.94 -15.92
C ILE A 65 16.36 -6.66 -15.14
N HIS A 66 17.33 -5.76 -15.09
CA HIS A 66 17.19 -4.49 -14.37
C HIS A 66 16.49 -3.45 -15.24
N LEU A 67 15.40 -2.88 -14.73
CA LEU A 67 14.69 -1.75 -15.32
C LEU A 67 15.24 -0.46 -14.71
N VAL A 68 16.13 0.23 -15.43
CA VAL A 68 16.95 1.33 -14.91
C VAL A 68 16.46 2.68 -15.41
N LEU A 69 16.21 3.61 -14.49
CA LEU A 69 15.99 5.02 -14.85
C LEU A 69 17.31 5.76 -15.00
N ALA A 70 17.51 6.40 -16.15
CA ALA A 70 18.70 7.17 -16.46
C ALA A 70 18.37 8.36 -17.38
N LYS A 71 19.28 9.33 -17.46
CA LYS A 71 19.16 10.51 -18.32
C LYS A 71 20.15 10.47 -19.48
N LEU A 72 19.71 10.92 -20.65
CA LEU A 72 20.61 11.14 -21.78
C LEU A 72 21.42 12.43 -21.57
N PRO A 73 22.58 12.60 -22.23
CA PRO A 73 23.42 13.79 -22.09
C PRO A 73 22.71 15.12 -22.40
N ASP A 74 21.76 15.10 -23.33
CA ASP A 74 20.97 16.22 -23.81
C ASP A 74 19.55 16.27 -23.21
N ALA A 75 19.25 15.41 -22.23
CA ALA A 75 17.93 15.32 -21.64
C ALA A 75 17.56 16.60 -20.84
N PRO A 76 16.29 17.03 -20.88
CA PRO A 76 15.80 18.12 -20.05
C PRO A 76 16.07 17.90 -18.55
N ALA A 77 16.22 18.98 -17.79
CA ALA A 77 16.33 18.89 -16.34
C ALA A 77 15.06 18.31 -15.69
N GLY A 78 15.22 17.75 -14.48
CA GLY A 78 14.10 17.24 -13.70
C GLY A 78 13.52 15.91 -14.23
N PRO A 79 12.27 15.57 -13.81
CA PRO A 79 11.64 14.29 -14.12
C PRO A 79 11.30 14.09 -15.60
N LYS A 80 11.16 15.19 -16.36
CA LYS A 80 10.84 15.15 -17.79
C LYS A 80 11.99 14.65 -18.67
N GLY A 81 13.23 14.59 -18.17
CA GLY A 81 14.38 14.08 -18.92
C GLY A 81 14.74 12.62 -18.62
N ILE A 82 13.85 11.88 -17.98
CA ILE A 82 14.15 10.52 -17.54
C ILE A 82 13.66 9.51 -18.57
N SER A 83 14.55 8.61 -18.97
CA SER A 83 14.27 7.46 -19.84
C SER A 83 14.38 6.15 -19.05
N LEU A 84 13.75 5.09 -19.56
CA LEU A 84 13.76 3.76 -18.97
C LEU A 84 14.58 2.80 -19.84
N PHE A 85 15.47 2.03 -19.22
CA PHE A 85 16.35 1.11 -19.91
C PHE A 85 16.26 -0.31 -19.34
N LEU A 86 16.29 -1.30 -20.23
CA LEU A 86 16.52 -2.70 -19.90
C LEU A 86 18.03 -2.94 -19.82
N VAL A 87 18.53 -3.38 -18.66
CA VAL A 87 19.94 -3.73 -18.44
C VAL A 87 20.01 -5.14 -17.87
N PRO A 88 20.41 -6.16 -18.66
CA PRO A 88 20.49 -7.52 -18.14
C PRO A 88 21.77 -7.72 -17.32
N LYS A 89 21.73 -8.55 -16.27
CA LYS A 89 22.92 -8.98 -15.50
C LYS A 89 23.91 -9.75 -16.38
N VAL A 90 23.40 -10.62 -17.23
CA VAL A 90 24.15 -11.40 -18.22
C VAL A 90 23.60 -11.10 -19.61
N MET A 91 24.47 -10.82 -20.58
CA MET A 91 24.07 -10.51 -21.95
C MET A 91 23.32 -11.68 -22.58
N VAL A 92 22.40 -11.39 -23.51
CA VAL A 92 21.60 -12.41 -24.20
C VAL A 92 22.00 -12.45 -25.67
N ASN A 93 22.41 -13.62 -26.15
CA ASN A 93 22.78 -13.86 -27.54
C ASN A 93 21.54 -13.90 -28.44
N ALA A 94 21.75 -13.84 -29.76
CA ALA A 94 20.66 -13.86 -30.74
C ALA A 94 19.81 -15.15 -30.70
N ASP A 95 20.40 -16.27 -30.28
CA ASP A 95 19.72 -17.56 -30.11
C ASP A 95 18.99 -17.70 -28.75
N GLY A 96 19.07 -16.68 -27.89
CA GLY A 96 18.47 -16.68 -26.55
C GLY A 96 19.35 -17.28 -25.46
N SER A 97 20.54 -17.80 -25.79
CA SER A 97 21.51 -18.25 -24.80
C SER A 97 22.12 -17.08 -24.01
N LEU A 98 22.59 -17.35 -22.79
CA LEU A 98 23.31 -16.39 -21.98
C LEU A 98 24.77 -16.28 -22.43
N GLY A 99 25.24 -15.05 -22.63
CA GLY A 99 26.60 -14.71 -23.01
C GLY A 99 27.43 -14.20 -21.84
N GLU A 100 28.28 -13.21 -22.12
CA GLU A 100 29.16 -12.60 -21.13
C GLU A 100 28.40 -11.80 -20.06
N ARG A 101 29.03 -11.65 -18.89
CA ARG A 101 28.48 -10.81 -17.82
C ARG A 101 28.49 -9.34 -18.24
N ASN A 102 27.39 -8.65 -18.03
CA ASN A 102 27.29 -7.21 -18.32
C ASN A 102 28.01 -6.40 -17.22
N ALA A 103 28.33 -5.13 -17.48
CA ALA A 103 29.01 -4.24 -16.53
C ALA A 103 28.05 -3.67 -15.45
N VAL A 104 27.27 -4.56 -14.84
CA VAL A 104 26.39 -4.30 -13.69
C VAL A 104 26.79 -5.19 -12.51
N SER A 105 26.90 -4.61 -11.33
CA SER A 105 27.33 -5.32 -10.12
C SER A 105 26.56 -4.87 -8.88
N CYS A 106 26.43 -5.77 -7.91
CA CYS A 106 25.94 -5.43 -6.57
C CYS A 106 27.14 -5.02 -5.71
N GLY A 107 27.20 -3.75 -5.29
CA GLY A 107 28.28 -3.21 -4.46
C GLY A 107 28.14 -3.57 -2.99
N SER A 108 26.91 -3.64 -2.48
CA SER A 108 26.60 -4.02 -1.09
C SER A 108 25.14 -4.41 -0.92
N ILE A 109 24.84 -5.07 0.20
CA ILE A 109 23.49 -5.39 0.65
C ILE A 109 23.17 -4.67 1.97
N GLU A 110 21.94 -4.19 2.12
CA GLU A 110 21.53 -3.41 3.28
C GLU A 110 21.21 -4.28 4.51
N HIS A 111 21.62 -3.81 5.69
CA HIS A 111 21.26 -4.39 6.98
C HIS A 111 19.92 -3.84 7.47
N LYS A 112 18.83 -4.57 7.18
CA LYS A 112 17.46 -4.11 7.41
C LYS A 112 16.88 -4.57 8.76
N MET A 113 15.88 -3.81 9.23
CA MET A 113 15.02 -4.18 10.38
C MET A 113 14.29 -5.51 10.13
N GLY A 114 13.57 -5.61 9.02
CA GLY A 114 12.78 -6.77 8.59
C GLY A 114 13.08 -7.16 7.16
N ILE A 115 12.28 -8.10 6.62
CA ILE A 115 12.38 -8.67 5.26
C ILE A 115 13.82 -9.03 4.86
N LYS A 116 14.59 -9.58 5.82
CA LYS A 116 16.04 -9.74 5.70
C LYS A 116 16.46 -10.67 4.56
N ALA A 117 15.62 -11.65 4.24
CA ALA A 117 15.86 -12.58 3.14
C ALA A 117 15.71 -11.94 1.74
N SER A 118 14.99 -10.82 1.64
CA SER A 118 14.93 -10.05 0.39
C SER A 118 16.21 -9.23 0.28
N ALA A 119 17.08 -9.57 -0.68
CA ALA A 119 18.29 -8.80 -0.93
C ALA A 119 17.91 -7.37 -1.35
N THR A 120 18.46 -6.38 -0.65
CA THR A 120 18.25 -4.97 -0.95
C THR A 120 19.61 -4.38 -1.25
N CYS A 121 19.82 -4.06 -2.53
CA CYS A 121 21.17 -3.90 -3.06
C CYS A 121 21.49 -2.43 -3.37
N VAL A 122 22.76 -2.10 -3.25
CA VAL A 122 23.39 -1.01 -3.99
C VAL A 122 23.87 -1.58 -5.33
N MET A 123 23.32 -1.08 -6.44
CA MET A 123 23.62 -1.55 -7.79
C MET A 123 24.49 -0.52 -8.52
N ASN A 124 25.65 -0.96 -8.99
CA ASN A 124 26.58 -0.16 -9.77
C ASN A 124 26.47 -0.53 -11.25
N PHE A 125 26.42 0.50 -12.09
CA PHE A 125 26.43 0.39 -13.55
C PHE A 125 27.69 1.10 -14.04
N ASP A 126 28.64 0.36 -14.59
CA ASP A 126 29.98 0.85 -14.96
C ASP A 126 30.14 0.84 -16.48
N GLY A 127 29.25 1.57 -17.14
CA GLY A 127 29.10 1.48 -18.58
C GLY A 127 28.39 0.21 -19.03
N ALA A 128 27.39 -0.24 -18.25
CA ALA A 128 26.56 -1.38 -18.58
C ALA A 128 25.82 -1.18 -19.91
N THR A 129 25.75 -2.21 -20.74
CA THR A 129 24.95 -2.19 -21.96
C THR A 129 23.47 -2.25 -21.58
N GLY A 130 22.70 -1.27 -22.07
CA GLY A 130 21.26 -1.19 -21.87
C GLY A 130 20.49 -0.86 -23.14
N TYR A 131 19.19 -1.15 -23.13
CA TYR A 131 18.30 -0.93 -24.27
C TYR A 131 17.11 -0.07 -23.87
N LEU A 132 16.81 0.98 -24.62
CA LEU A 132 15.67 1.86 -24.35
C LEU A 132 14.35 1.07 -24.35
N ILE A 133 13.54 1.26 -23.32
CA ILE A 133 12.15 0.80 -23.25
C ILE A 133 11.23 2.00 -23.50
N GLY A 134 10.39 1.88 -24.54
CA GLY A 134 9.45 2.94 -24.91
C GLY A 134 10.16 4.12 -25.57
N GLU A 135 9.73 5.33 -25.25
CA GLU A 135 10.23 6.56 -25.85
C GLU A 135 11.26 7.26 -24.94
N ILE A 136 12.20 7.96 -25.58
CA ILE A 136 13.15 8.84 -24.89
C ILE A 136 12.37 9.86 -24.05
N ASN A 137 12.83 10.11 -22.82
CA ASN A 137 12.26 11.07 -21.87
C ASN A 137 10.84 10.72 -21.37
N LYS A 138 10.37 9.48 -21.62
CA LYS A 138 9.09 8.95 -21.14
C LYS A 138 9.23 7.82 -20.13
N GLY A 139 10.41 7.67 -19.52
CA GLY A 139 10.74 6.57 -18.61
C GLY A 139 9.87 6.53 -17.35
N LEU A 140 9.62 7.69 -16.73
CA LEU A 140 8.72 7.76 -15.57
C LEU A 140 7.28 7.38 -15.94
N ALA A 141 6.78 7.90 -17.07
CA ALA A 141 5.43 7.57 -17.53
C ALA A 141 5.26 6.06 -17.75
N ALA A 142 6.27 5.41 -18.35
CA ALA A 142 6.31 3.97 -18.51
C ALA A 142 6.26 3.22 -17.16
N MET A 143 7.04 3.63 -16.15
CA MET A 143 7.01 3.03 -14.82
C MET A 143 5.66 3.24 -14.10
N PHE A 144 5.03 4.40 -14.28
CA PHE A 144 3.74 4.68 -13.65
C PHE A 144 2.60 3.80 -14.18
N THR A 145 2.74 3.16 -15.35
CA THR A 145 1.72 2.22 -15.86
C THR A 145 1.53 0.99 -14.98
N MET A 146 2.55 0.57 -14.22
CA MET A 146 2.50 -0.58 -13.32
C MET A 146 2.28 -0.17 -11.86
N MET A 147 2.46 1.10 -11.54
CA MET A 147 2.49 1.62 -10.17
C MET A 147 1.17 1.39 -9.42
N ASN A 148 0.02 1.44 -10.10
CA ASN A 148 -1.27 1.19 -9.46
C ASN A 148 -1.40 -0.27 -8.97
N TYR A 149 -0.93 -1.23 -9.78
CA TYR A 149 -0.90 -2.65 -9.38
C TYR A 149 0.11 -2.87 -8.25
N GLU A 150 1.29 -2.27 -8.36
CA GLU A 150 2.35 -2.39 -7.34
C GLU A 150 1.88 -1.82 -5.99
N ARG A 151 1.26 -0.64 -5.98
CA ARG A 151 0.70 -0.03 -4.77
C ARG A 151 -0.36 -0.90 -4.10
N LEU A 152 -1.23 -1.53 -4.89
CA LEU A 152 -2.20 -2.49 -4.33
C LEU A 152 -1.50 -3.72 -3.76
N SER A 153 -0.50 -4.27 -4.47
CA SER A 153 0.31 -5.40 -4.01
C SER A 153 1.01 -5.12 -2.68
N ILE A 154 1.65 -3.95 -2.54
CA ILE A 154 2.25 -3.50 -1.28
C ILE A 154 1.21 -3.34 -0.17
N GLY A 155 0.04 -2.79 -0.49
CA GLY A 155 -1.07 -2.74 0.46
C GLY A 155 -1.44 -4.14 0.96
N ILE A 156 -1.58 -5.10 0.04
CA ILE A 156 -1.93 -6.49 0.36
C ILE A 156 -0.88 -7.15 1.23
N GLN A 157 0.41 -6.86 1.05
CA GLN A 157 1.46 -7.33 1.96
C GLN A 157 1.24 -6.85 3.41
N GLY A 158 0.79 -5.60 3.58
CA GLY A 158 0.39 -5.06 4.90
C GLY A 158 -0.73 -5.89 5.55
N ILE A 159 -1.80 -6.17 4.78
CA ILE A 159 -2.91 -7.02 5.24
C ILE A 159 -2.44 -8.46 5.50
N GLY A 160 -1.55 -9.00 4.67
CA GLY A 160 -1.05 -10.36 4.78
C GLY A 160 -0.31 -10.59 6.10
N CYS A 161 0.59 -9.67 6.49
CA CYS A 161 1.27 -9.73 7.77
C CYS A 161 0.28 -9.60 8.95
N ALA A 162 -0.69 -8.70 8.82
CA ALA A 162 -1.72 -8.49 9.84
C ALA A 162 -2.64 -9.70 10.03
N GLU A 163 -3.00 -10.39 8.94
CA GLU A 163 -3.78 -11.62 8.98
C GLU A 163 -3.01 -12.76 9.64
N ALA A 164 -1.74 -12.95 9.27
CA ALA A 164 -0.88 -13.95 9.93
C ALA A 164 -0.77 -13.67 11.44
N SER A 165 -0.55 -12.41 11.83
CA SER A 165 -0.48 -11.99 13.23
C SER A 165 -1.80 -12.27 13.97
N TYR A 166 -2.94 -11.97 13.34
CA TYR A 166 -4.28 -12.22 13.88
C TYR A 166 -4.55 -13.70 14.13
N GLN A 167 -4.26 -14.57 13.15
CA GLN A 167 -4.49 -16.00 13.30
C GLN A 167 -3.70 -16.59 14.47
N LEU A 168 -2.42 -16.22 14.58
CA LEU A 168 -1.56 -16.60 15.70
C LEU A 168 -2.08 -16.05 17.04
N ALA A 169 -2.50 -14.79 17.08
CA ALA A 169 -3.02 -14.14 18.28
C ALA A 169 -4.33 -14.75 18.77
N VAL A 170 -5.27 -15.07 17.87
CA VAL A 170 -6.52 -15.74 18.22
C VAL A 170 -6.26 -17.13 18.77
N ALA A 171 -5.39 -17.91 18.12
CA ALA A 171 -5.03 -19.24 18.58
C ALA A 171 -4.45 -19.19 20.01
N TYR A 172 -3.44 -18.32 20.21
CA TYR A 172 -2.82 -18.12 21.52
C TYR A 172 -3.82 -17.66 22.59
N ALA A 173 -4.70 -16.70 22.26
CA ALA A 173 -5.66 -16.15 23.21
C ALA A 173 -6.72 -17.16 23.69
N ARG A 174 -7.05 -18.15 22.85
CA ARG A 174 -7.98 -19.23 23.19
C ARG A 174 -7.39 -20.27 24.14
N GLU A 175 -6.07 -20.41 24.17
CA GLU A 175 -5.39 -21.44 24.96
C GLU A 175 -4.72 -20.90 26.22
N ARG A 176 -4.11 -19.72 26.12
CA ARG A 176 -3.37 -19.12 27.24
C ARG A 176 -4.33 -18.78 28.37
N ILE A 177 -4.16 -19.41 29.53
CA ILE A 177 -4.92 -19.10 30.74
C ILE A 177 -4.20 -18.03 31.58
N GLN A 178 -4.94 -17.02 32.03
CA GLN A 178 -4.47 -16.02 33.00
C GLN A 178 -5.65 -15.23 33.59
N SER A 179 -5.70 -15.13 34.93
CA SER A 179 -6.78 -14.46 35.67
C SER A 179 -8.19 -15.04 35.41
N ARG A 180 -9.23 -14.47 36.04
CA ARG A 180 -10.64 -14.81 35.80
C ARG A 180 -11.33 -13.72 34.99
N ALA A 181 -12.37 -14.09 34.25
CA ALA A 181 -13.24 -13.11 33.61
C ALA A 181 -13.92 -12.23 34.66
N ALA A 182 -14.20 -10.98 34.29
CA ALA A 182 -14.84 -10.00 35.18
C ALA A 182 -16.24 -10.43 35.65
N THR A 183 -16.91 -11.30 34.90
CA THR A 183 -18.24 -11.85 35.20
C THR A 183 -18.19 -13.13 36.03
N GLY A 184 -17.02 -13.52 36.53
CA GLY A 184 -16.79 -14.80 37.22
C GLY A 184 -16.13 -15.85 36.33
N PRO A 185 -15.76 -17.02 36.89
CA PRO A 185 -15.04 -18.06 36.15
C PRO A 185 -15.79 -18.53 34.90
N VAL A 186 -15.10 -18.60 33.77
CA VAL A 186 -15.63 -19.18 32.51
C VAL A 186 -15.14 -20.62 32.34
N ASN A 187 -13.89 -20.89 32.72
CA ASN A 187 -13.36 -22.25 32.78
C ASN A 187 -13.35 -22.72 34.24
N HIS A 188 -14.43 -23.42 34.63
CA HIS A 188 -14.62 -23.90 35.99
C HIS A 188 -13.63 -25.01 36.40
N ASP A 189 -13.04 -25.72 35.42
CA ASP A 189 -12.13 -26.85 35.67
C ASP A 189 -10.66 -26.44 35.86
N LYS A 190 -10.30 -25.21 35.48
CA LYS A 190 -8.93 -24.68 35.59
C LYS A 190 -8.85 -23.55 36.61
N ILE A 191 -7.64 -23.22 37.05
CA ILE A 191 -7.38 -22.13 38.01
C ILE A 191 -7.56 -20.71 37.43
N ALA A 192 -7.57 -20.59 36.11
CA ALA A 192 -7.71 -19.33 35.37
C ALA A 192 -8.44 -19.57 34.05
N ASP A 193 -8.96 -18.49 33.47
CA ASP A 193 -9.70 -18.50 32.21
C ASP A 193 -8.77 -18.19 31.03
N PRO A 194 -9.09 -18.66 29.81
CA PRO A 194 -8.41 -18.23 28.60
C PRO A 194 -8.45 -16.71 28.43
N ILE A 195 -7.34 -16.09 28.03
CA ILE A 195 -7.24 -14.63 27.99
C ILE A 195 -8.21 -13.97 27.00
N ILE A 196 -8.77 -14.71 26.04
CA ILE A 196 -9.79 -14.22 25.10
C ILE A 196 -11.07 -13.73 25.79
N VAL A 197 -11.31 -14.07 27.06
CA VAL A 197 -12.45 -13.56 27.83
C VAL A 197 -12.27 -12.09 28.25
N HIS A 198 -11.03 -11.58 28.28
CA HIS A 198 -10.71 -10.25 28.79
C HIS A 198 -11.06 -9.17 27.76
N ALA A 199 -11.69 -8.09 28.23
CA ALA A 199 -12.22 -7.03 27.36
C ALA A 199 -11.16 -6.42 26.43
N ASP A 200 -9.94 -6.17 26.93
CA ASP A 200 -8.88 -5.57 26.12
C ASP A 200 -8.33 -6.54 25.05
N VAL A 201 -8.19 -7.84 25.38
CA VAL A 201 -7.82 -8.87 24.39
C VAL A 201 -8.89 -8.96 23.30
N ARG A 202 -10.17 -8.95 23.68
CA ARG A 202 -11.28 -8.92 22.71
C ARG A 202 -11.24 -7.66 21.85
N ARG A 203 -10.99 -6.49 22.44
CA ARG A 203 -10.84 -5.22 21.70
C ARG A 203 -9.72 -5.32 20.67
N MET A 204 -8.53 -5.80 21.05
CA MET A 204 -7.40 -5.95 20.13
C MET A 204 -7.71 -6.93 18.99
N LEU A 205 -8.23 -8.12 19.31
CA LEU A 205 -8.58 -9.12 18.30
C LEU A 205 -9.69 -8.65 17.37
N LEU A 206 -10.70 -7.94 17.88
CA LEU A 206 -11.77 -7.37 17.06
C LEU A 206 -11.26 -6.23 16.18
N THR A 207 -10.34 -5.38 16.66
CA THR A 207 -9.66 -4.38 15.83
C THR A 207 -8.91 -5.05 14.67
N MET A 208 -8.08 -6.06 14.96
CA MET A 208 -7.34 -6.80 13.93
C MET A 208 -8.30 -7.44 12.92
N LYS A 209 -9.33 -8.16 13.38
CA LYS A 209 -10.33 -8.80 12.52
C LYS A 209 -11.06 -7.78 11.62
N ALA A 210 -11.53 -6.68 12.21
CA ALA A 210 -12.29 -5.65 11.51
C ALA A 210 -11.46 -4.96 10.41
N LEU A 211 -10.19 -4.67 10.70
CA LEU A 211 -9.27 -4.06 9.74
C LEU A 211 -8.85 -5.05 8.64
N ASN A 212 -8.51 -6.30 8.99
CA ASN A 212 -8.08 -7.31 8.02
C ASN A 212 -9.18 -7.70 7.04
N GLU A 213 -10.40 -7.93 7.53
CA GLU A 213 -11.52 -8.33 6.68
C GLU A 213 -12.04 -7.17 5.83
N GLY A 214 -12.10 -5.95 6.40
CA GLY A 214 -12.41 -4.73 5.64
C GLY A 214 -11.36 -4.47 4.55
N GLY A 215 -10.08 -4.66 4.89
CA GLY A 215 -8.97 -4.53 3.94
C GLY A 215 -9.00 -5.55 2.83
N ARG A 216 -9.31 -6.81 3.13
CA ARG A 216 -9.45 -7.86 2.12
C ARG A 216 -10.59 -7.53 1.15
N ALA A 217 -11.74 -7.10 1.65
CA ALA A 217 -12.86 -6.68 0.81
C ALA A 217 -12.51 -5.48 -0.06
N PHE A 218 -11.84 -4.46 0.50
CA PHE A 218 -11.42 -3.29 -0.26
C PHE A 218 -10.33 -3.63 -1.29
N ALA A 219 -9.41 -4.53 -0.97
CA ALA A 219 -8.39 -5.01 -1.91
C ALA A 219 -9.03 -5.69 -3.13
N CYS A 220 -10.04 -6.55 -2.91
CA CYS A 220 -10.81 -7.16 -3.99
C CYS A 220 -11.56 -6.11 -4.82
N TYR A 221 -12.18 -5.11 -4.18
CA TYR A 221 -12.86 -4.03 -4.89
C TYR A 221 -11.89 -3.19 -5.74
N VAL A 222 -10.76 -2.76 -5.19
CA VAL A 222 -9.74 -2.01 -5.97
C VAL A 222 -9.15 -2.87 -7.08
N GLY A 223 -8.94 -4.17 -6.84
CA GLY A 223 -8.53 -5.14 -7.87
C GLY A 223 -9.53 -5.22 -9.02
N GLN A 224 -10.83 -5.30 -8.71
CA GLN A 224 -11.88 -5.26 -9.73
C GLN A 224 -11.84 -3.97 -10.54
N GLN A 225 -11.64 -2.81 -9.90
CA GLN A 225 -11.54 -1.54 -10.62
C GLN A 225 -10.29 -1.47 -11.51
N LEU A 226 -9.17 -2.10 -11.12
CA LEU A 226 -7.98 -2.21 -11.96
C LEU A 226 -8.23 -3.04 -13.22
N ASP A 227 -8.98 -4.14 -13.09
CA ASP A 227 -9.35 -4.98 -14.23
C ASP A 227 -10.33 -4.24 -15.15
N LEU A 228 -11.37 -3.58 -14.61
CA LEU A 228 -12.31 -2.79 -15.40
C LEU A 228 -11.61 -1.64 -16.13
N ALA A 229 -10.72 -0.90 -15.47
CA ALA A 229 -9.96 0.19 -16.09
C ALA A 229 -9.10 -0.29 -17.28
N LYS A 230 -8.67 -1.56 -17.27
CA LYS A 230 -7.78 -2.10 -18.30
C LYS A 230 -8.52 -2.88 -19.39
N TYR A 231 -9.59 -3.57 -19.04
CA TYR A 231 -10.20 -4.59 -19.89
C TYR A 231 -11.70 -4.39 -20.14
N ALA A 232 -12.34 -3.38 -19.54
CA ALA A 232 -13.74 -3.09 -19.87
C ALA A 232 -13.88 -2.71 -21.35
N GLU A 233 -14.89 -3.28 -22.00
CA GLU A 233 -15.23 -2.97 -23.40
C GLU A 233 -16.02 -1.67 -23.51
N ASP A 234 -16.85 -1.36 -22.49
CA ASP A 234 -17.59 -0.12 -22.41
C ASP A 234 -16.68 1.05 -21.98
N THR A 235 -16.64 2.09 -22.81
CA THR A 235 -15.74 3.24 -22.59
C THR A 235 -16.11 4.03 -21.33
N SER A 236 -17.39 4.11 -20.97
CA SER A 236 -17.84 4.84 -19.78
C SER A 236 -17.45 4.09 -18.51
N GLU A 237 -17.66 2.78 -18.49
CA GLU A 237 -17.20 1.89 -17.41
C GLU A 237 -15.69 1.96 -17.23
N GLN A 238 -14.93 1.91 -18.32
CA GLN A 238 -13.48 2.04 -18.30
C GLN A 238 -13.03 3.37 -17.67
N GLN A 239 -13.58 4.50 -18.11
CA GLN A 239 -13.23 5.84 -17.61
C GLN A 239 -13.59 6.02 -16.13
N ASN A 240 -14.75 5.50 -15.72
CA ASN A 240 -15.17 5.52 -14.32
C ASN A 240 -14.21 4.68 -13.46
N ALA A 241 -13.86 3.49 -13.91
CA ALA A 241 -12.92 2.62 -13.21
C ALA A 241 -11.52 3.25 -13.12
N GLU A 242 -11.02 3.91 -14.18
CA GLU A 242 -9.76 4.65 -14.14
C GLU A 242 -9.76 5.77 -13.08
N ALA A 243 -10.86 6.52 -13.00
CA ALA A 243 -11.03 7.57 -12.00
C ALA A 243 -11.05 7.00 -10.56
N LEU A 244 -11.77 5.89 -10.35
CA LEU A 244 -11.80 5.19 -9.06
C LEU A 244 -10.43 4.62 -8.69
N VAL A 245 -9.74 3.94 -9.61
CA VAL A 245 -8.37 3.43 -9.38
C VAL A 245 -7.43 4.55 -8.96
N ALA A 246 -7.49 5.70 -9.62
CA ALA A 246 -6.64 6.84 -9.31
C ALA A 246 -6.89 7.38 -7.89
N LEU A 247 -8.14 7.35 -7.41
CA LEU A 247 -8.52 7.77 -6.06
C LEU A 247 -8.19 6.71 -5.00
N LEU A 248 -8.46 5.44 -5.28
CA LEU A 248 -8.50 4.38 -4.26
C LEU A 248 -7.15 3.70 -4.06
N THR A 249 -6.25 3.68 -5.05
CA THR A 249 -4.95 3.02 -4.90
C THR A 249 -4.01 3.65 -3.86
N PRO A 250 -3.94 4.99 -3.68
CA PRO A 250 -3.17 5.57 -2.58
C PRO A 250 -3.76 5.20 -1.21
N ILE A 251 -5.09 5.15 -1.10
CA ILE A 251 -5.80 4.71 0.11
C ILE A 251 -5.44 3.25 0.40
N ALA A 252 -5.58 2.36 -0.59
CA ALA A 252 -5.24 0.96 -0.46
C ALA A 252 -3.77 0.78 -0.01
N LYS A 253 -2.82 1.52 -0.58
CA LYS A 253 -1.42 1.38 -0.19
C LYS A 253 -1.16 1.87 1.24
N ALA A 254 -1.49 3.13 1.55
CA ALA A 254 -1.11 3.72 2.84
C ALA A 254 -1.99 3.22 3.99
N PHE A 255 -3.31 3.22 3.81
CA PHE A 255 -4.23 2.80 4.87
C PHE A 255 -4.03 1.33 5.23
N PHE A 256 -3.76 0.44 4.25
CA PHE A 256 -3.51 -0.98 4.56
C PHE A 256 -2.22 -1.18 5.33
N THR A 257 -1.17 -0.42 4.99
CA THR A 257 0.15 -0.62 5.59
C THR A 257 0.23 -0.01 6.99
N ASP A 258 -0.44 1.12 7.25
CA ASP A 258 -0.56 1.68 8.59
C ASP A 258 -1.38 0.78 9.52
N ASN A 259 -2.57 0.35 9.08
CA ASN A 259 -3.39 -0.58 9.85
C ASN A 259 -2.77 -1.98 9.94
N GLY A 260 -1.96 -2.36 8.96
CA GLY A 260 -1.22 -3.62 8.97
C GLY A 260 -0.19 -3.67 10.09
N LEU A 261 0.52 -2.56 10.32
CA LEU A 261 1.41 -2.40 11.47
C LEU A 261 0.62 -2.35 12.79
N GLU A 262 -0.47 -1.56 12.87
CA GLU A 262 -1.34 -1.50 14.09
C GLU A 262 -1.79 -2.90 14.50
N ALA A 263 -2.27 -3.69 13.53
CA ALA A 263 -2.69 -5.06 13.76
C ALA A 263 -1.54 -5.96 14.22
N CYS A 264 -0.37 -5.91 13.57
CA CYS A 264 0.79 -6.72 14.02
C CYS A 264 1.23 -6.37 15.45
N VAL A 265 1.17 -5.09 15.83
CA VAL A 265 1.47 -4.65 17.20
C VAL A 265 0.42 -5.16 18.19
N HIS A 266 -0.87 -5.15 17.82
CA HIS A 266 -1.92 -5.78 18.63
C HIS A 266 -1.70 -7.28 18.80
N GLY A 267 -1.36 -8.00 17.73
CA GLY A 267 -1.08 -9.43 17.81
C GLY A 267 0.12 -9.74 18.69
N GLN A 268 1.19 -8.94 18.59
CA GLN A 268 2.32 -9.01 19.53
C GLN A 268 1.87 -8.77 20.98
N GLN A 269 1.04 -7.76 21.23
CA GLN A 269 0.55 -7.41 22.55
C GLN A 269 -0.32 -8.51 23.18
N VAL A 270 -1.13 -9.23 22.38
CA VAL A 270 -1.94 -10.37 22.85
C VAL A 270 -1.08 -11.49 23.43
N PHE A 271 0.15 -11.68 22.94
CA PHE A 271 1.08 -12.66 23.50
C PHE A 271 1.74 -12.19 24.82
N GLY A 272 1.63 -10.92 25.16
CA GLY A 272 2.36 -10.32 26.28
C GLY A 272 3.87 -10.47 26.10
N GLY A 273 4.58 -10.88 27.17
CA GLY A 273 6.04 -11.08 27.11
C GLY A 273 6.50 -12.05 26.02
N HIS A 274 5.72 -13.10 25.72
CA HIS A 274 6.05 -14.05 24.64
C HIS A 274 6.08 -13.39 23.26
N GLY A 275 5.30 -12.33 23.04
CA GLY A 275 5.26 -11.62 21.76
C GLY A 275 6.58 -10.91 21.43
N TYR A 276 7.41 -10.65 22.44
CA TYR A 276 8.73 -10.03 22.29
C TYR A 276 9.85 -11.05 22.06
N ILE A 277 9.57 -12.34 22.17
CA ILE A 277 10.54 -13.42 22.01
C ILE A 277 10.46 -13.97 20.58
N ARG A 278 11.62 -14.08 19.91
CA ARG A 278 11.73 -14.44 18.48
C ARG A 278 11.06 -15.77 18.12
N GLU A 279 11.09 -16.75 19.03
CA GLU A 279 10.52 -18.09 18.84
C GLU A 279 9.02 -18.08 18.57
N TRP A 280 8.29 -17.04 19.00
CA TRP A 280 6.86 -16.90 18.78
C TRP A 280 6.49 -16.17 17.47
N GLY A 281 7.49 -15.63 16.76
CA GLY A 281 7.32 -15.04 15.42
C GLY A 281 6.57 -13.70 15.34
N GLN A 282 5.85 -13.27 16.38
CA GLN A 282 5.10 -12.00 16.35
C GLN A 282 6.00 -10.78 16.09
N GLU A 283 7.16 -10.73 16.75
CA GLU A 283 8.12 -9.64 16.55
C GLU A 283 8.62 -9.54 15.10
N GLN A 284 8.72 -10.68 14.40
CA GLN A 284 9.09 -10.69 12.98
C GLN A 284 8.03 -10.00 12.13
N LEU A 285 6.74 -10.29 12.36
CA LEU A 285 5.65 -9.66 11.61
C LEU A 285 5.65 -8.13 11.78
N VAL A 286 5.92 -7.64 13.00
CA VAL A 286 6.07 -6.19 13.27
C VAL A 286 7.26 -5.60 12.50
N ARG A 287 8.41 -6.29 12.47
CA ARG A 287 9.59 -5.82 11.73
C ARG A 287 9.40 -5.86 10.22
N ASP A 288 8.77 -6.91 9.70
CA ASP A 288 8.66 -7.17 8.27
C ASP A 288 7.56 -6.29 7.65
N VAL A 289 6.46 -6.02 8.36
CA VAL A 289 5.38 -5.14 7.85
C VAL A 289 5.80 -3.67 7.81
N ARG A 290 6.75 -3.24 8.65
CA ARG A 290 7.14 -1.82 8.78
C ARG A 290 7.60 -1.18 7.47
N ILE A 291 8.27 -1.95 6.61
CA ILE A 291 8.78 -1.45 5.33
C ILE A 291 7.66 -1.05 4.36
N ALA A 292 6.48 -1.66 4.48
CA ALA A 292 5.38 -1.44 3.55
C ALA A 292 4.85 0.02 3.60
N GLN A 293 5.01 0.70 4.74
CA GLN A 293 4.67 2.12 4.90
C GLN A 293 5.70 3.08 4.27
N ILE A 294 6.87 2.56 3.86
CA ILE A 294 8.04 3.35 3.45
C ILE A 294 8.26 3.26 1.94
N TYR A 295 8.45 2.05 1.41
CA TYR A 295 8.78 1.89 -0.01
C TYR A 295 7.57 2.04 -0.94
N GLU A 296 7.83 2.07 -2.25
CA GLU A 296 6.81 2.35 -3.29
C GLU A 296 6.03 3.65 -3.01
N GLY A 297 6.76 4.65 -2.48
CA GLY A 297 6.23 5.92 -2.00
C GLY A 297 5.75 5.83 -0.55
N THR A 298 6.36 6.64 0.32
CA THR A 298 5.99 6.69 1.75
C THR A 298 4.51 7.02 1.92
N ASN A 299 3.92 6.64 3.05
CA ASN A 299 2.50 6.90 3.28
C ASN A 299 2.14 8.40 3.25
N GLY A 300 3.06 9.29 3.65
CA GLY A 300 2.90 10.74 3.47
C GLY A 300 2.86 11.16 1.99
N ILE A 301 3.65 10.52 1.12
CA ILE A 301 3.59 10.77 -0.34
C ILE A 301 2.30 10.23 -0.95
N GLN A 302 1.79 9.09 -0.49
CA GLN A 302 0.48 8.59 -0.93
C GLN A 302 -0.65 9.52 -0.50
N ALA A 303 -0.58 10.03 0.73
CA ALA A 303 -1.52 11.00 1.27
C ALA A 303 -1.52 12.31 0.46
N LEU A 304 -0.34 12.83 0.15
CA LEU A 304 -0.18 14.00 -0.72
C LEU A 304 -0.67 13.74 -2.15
N ASP A 305 -0.39 12.56 -2.70
CA ASP A 305 -0.90 12.15 -4.00
C ASP A 305 -2.44 12.18 -4.01
N LEU A 306 -3.05 11.51 -3.04
CA LEU A 306 -4.50 11.45 -2.85
C LEU A 306 -5.11 12.85 -2.78
N LEU A 307 -4.76 13.63 -1.76
CA LEU A 307 -5.42 14.90 -1.52
C LEU A 307 -5.04 15.93 -2.59
N GLY A 308 -3.75 16.08 -2.90
CA GLY A 308 -3.28 17.10 -3.85
C GLY A 308 -3.67 16.78 -5.29
N ARG A 309 -3.34 15.58 -5.78
CA ARG A 309 -3.50 15.25 -7.21
C ARG A 309 -4.83 14.56 -7.54
N LYS A 310 -5.38 13.75 -6.63
CA LYS A 310 -6.58 12.94 -6.92
C LYS A 310 -7.89 13.56 -6.45
N VAL A 311 -7.82 14.56 -5.57
CA VAL A 311 -8.98 15.30 -5.06
C VAL A 311 -8.90 16.78 -5.42
N VAL A 312 -7.85 17.49 -5.05
CA VAL A 312 -7.78 18.95 -5.28
C VAL A 312 -7.60 19.28 -6.76
N ALA A 313 -6.61 18.69 -7.43
CA ALA A 313 -6.30 19.03 -8.82
C ALA A 313 -7.42 18.70 -9.84
N ASN A 314 -8.31 17.75 -9.54
CA ASN A 314 -9.47 17.42 -10.38
C ASN A 314 -10.80 17.97 -9.84
N GLY A 315 -10.75 18.86 -8.83
CA GLY A 315 -11.94 19.46 -8.23
C GLY A 315 -12.89 18.44 -7.58
N GLY A 316 -12.38 17.31 -7.09
CA GLY A 316 -13.13 16.26 -6.40
C GLY A 316 -13.94 15.34 -7.32
N ALA A 317 -13.66 15.32 -8.63
CA ALA A 317 -14.45 14.56 -9.59
C ALA A 317 -14.49 13.05 -9.27
N ALA A 318 -13.33 12.43 -9.04
CA ALA A 318 -13.25 11.01 -8.69
C ALA A 318 -13.92 10.71 -7.33
N LEU A 319 -13.82 11.63 -6.37
CA LEU A 319 -14.50 11.49 -5.08
C LEU A 319 -16.01 11.50 -5.23
N ARG A 320 -16.58 12.39 -6.05
CA ARG A 320 -18.02 12.43 -6.32
C ARG A 320 -18.53 11.14 -6.98
N LEU A 321 -17.74 10.57 -7.89
CA LEU A 321 -18.06 9.28 -8.50
C LEU A 321 -18.14 8.18 -7.43
N PHE A 322 -17.11 8.06 -6.59
CA PHE A 322 -17.12 7.12 -5.46
C PHE A 322 -18.28 7.37 -4.50
N ALA A 323 -18.56 8.63 -4.15
CA ALA A 323 -19.64 9.00 -3.26
C ALA A 323 -21.02 8.65 -3.84
N SER A 324 -21.22 8.79 -5.16
CA SER A 324 -22.45 8.35 -5.82
C SER A 324 -22.66 6.86 -5.64
N GLU A 325 -21.64 6.04 -5.94
CA GLU A 325 -21.71 4.58 -5.79
C GLU A 325 -22.06 4.17 -4.35
N VAL A 326 -21.37 4.77 -3.37
CA VAL A 326 -21.61 4.48 -1.94
C VAL A 326 -23.03 4.85 -1.53
N ARG A 327 -23.52 6.02 -1.97
CA ARG A 327 -24.87 6.52 -1.64
C ARG A 327 -25.95 5.68 -2.32
N GLU A 328 -25.77 5.33 -3.58
CA GLU A 328 -26.65 4.42 -4.31
C GLU A 328 -26.76 3.07 -3.61
N PHE A 329 -25.62 2.48 -3.19
CA PHE A 329 -25.64 1.25 -2.42
C PHE A 329 -26.40 1.40 -1.10
N ALA A 330 -26.14 2.48 -0.34
CA ALA A 330 -26.76 2.72 0.95
C ALA A 330 -28.29 2.88 0.87
N HIS A 331 -28.81 3.46 -0.23
CA HIS A 331 -30.26 3.61 -0.44
C HIS A 331 -30.92 2.38 -1.05
N ALA A 332 -30.21 1.63 -1.90
CA ALA A 332 -30.76 0.48 -2.61
C ALA A 332 -30.80 -0.81 -1.76
N ASN A 333 -30.01 -0.89 -0.69
CA ASN A 333 -29.87 -2.09 0.11
C ASN A 333 -30.32 -1.85 1.55
N GLU A 334 -31.09 -2.77 2.11
CA GLU A 334 -31.45 -2.81 3.53
C GLU A 334 -30.24 -3.25 4.38
N SER A 335 -29.15 -2.48 4.36
CA SER A 335 -28.04 -2.67 5.28
C SER A 335 -28.37 -2.02 6.62
N PRO A 336 -28.12 -2.68 7.76
CA PRO A 336 -28.32 -2.08 9.09
C PRO A 336 -27.39 -0.88 9.35
N TYR A 337 -26.45 -0.61 8.44
CA TYR A 337 -25.47 0.47 8.55
C TYR A 337 -25.64 1.58 7.51
N GLY A 338 -26.71 1.57 6.71
CA GLY A 338 -26.93 2.56 5.64
C GLY A 338 -26.79 4.01 6.11
N ASP A 339 -27.52 4.39 7.16
CA ASP A 339 -27.50 5.76 7.70
C ASP A 339 -26.11 6.16 8.22
N ARG A 340 -25.44 5.26 8.94
CA ARG A 340 -24.09 5.51 9.51
C ARG A 340 -23.03 5.60 8.40
N LEU A 341 -23.22 4.88 7.31
CA LEU A 341 -22.37 4.96 6.12
C LEU A 341 -22.57 6.32 5.41
N VAL A 342 -23.82 6.75 5.23
CA VAL A 342 -24.15 8.06 4.63
C VAL A 342 -23.57 9.19 5.50
N GLU A 343 -23.74 9.15 6.82
CA GLU A 343 -23.16 10.16 7.71
C GLU A 343 -21.63 10.26 7.57
N ALA A 344 -20.94 9.13 7.51
CA ALA A 344 -19.48 9.11 7.32
C ALA A 344 -19.07 9.61 5.93
N LEU A 345 -19.85 9.31 4.90
CA LEU A 345 -19.63 9.81 3.53
C LEU A 345 -19.82 11.33 3.45
N GLU A 346 -20.91 11.85 4.02
CA GLU A 346 -21.20 13.29 4.07
C GLU A 346 -20.09 14.05 4.80
N ARG A 347 -19.52 13.46 5.86
CA ARG A 347 -18.34 14.01 6.54
C ARG A 347 -17.14 14.13 5.61
N LEU A 348 -16.84 13.08 4.84
CA LEU A 348 -15.75 13.09 3.86
C LEU A 348 -16.00 14.15 2.78
N GLU A 349 -17.21 14.24 2.23
CA GLU A 349 -17.57 15.25 1.23
C GLU A 349 -17.45 16.68 1.79
N ALA A 350 -17.94 16.92 3.00
CA ALA A 350 -17.89 18.23 3.65
C ALA A 350 -16.44 18.69 3.91
N VAL A 351 -15.59 17.78 4.39
CA VAL A 351 -14.15 18.06 4.59
C VAL A 351 -13.45 18.29 3.26
N SER A 352 -13.78 17.51 2.23
CA SER A 352 -13.21 17.66 0.89
C SER A 352 -13.57 19.00 0.25
N GLY A 353 -14.85 19.40 0.34
CA GLY A 353 -15.31 20.71 -0.13
C GLY A 353 -14.62 21.87 0.61
N TRP A 354 -14.47 21.75 1.93
CA TRP A 354 -13.72 22.74 2.71
C TRP A 354 -12.25 22.83 2.29
N LEU A 355 -11.57 21.68 2.09
CA LEU A 355 -10.17 21.64 1.66
C LEU A 355 -9.96 22.21 0.24
N LEU A 356 -10.91 22.02 -0.68
CA LEU A 356 -10.87 22.64 -2.00
C LEU A 356 -10.85 24.16 -1.92
N GLU A 357 -11.57 24.75 -0.97
CA GLU A 357 -11.53 26.20 -0.74
C GLU A 357 -10.26 26.64 -0.02
N GLN A 358 -9.82 25.89 1.00
CA GLN A 358 -8.56 26.21 1.72
C GLN A 358 -7.34 26.18 0.80
N ALA A 359 -7.28 25.22 -0.13
CA ALA A 359 -6.18 25.06 -1.08
C ALA A 359 -6.00 26.28 -2.00
N LYS A 360 -7.03 27.12 -2.18
CA LYS A 360 -6.94 28.37 -2.96
C LYS A 360 -6.28 29.50 -2.16
N ALA A 361 -6.42 29.48 -0.84
CA ALA A 361 -5.97 30.56 0.05
C ALA A 361 -4.64 30.26 0.74
N ASP A 362 -4.40 29.00 1.11
CA ASP A 362 -3.22 28.55 1.83
C ASP A 362 -2.51 27.39 1.08
N PRO A 363 -1.31 27.62 0.52
CA PRO A 363 -0.58 26.58 -0.22
C PRO A 363 -0.15 25.40 0.67
N ASN A 364 -0.10 25.57 1.99
CA ASN A 364 0.31 24.53 2.92
C ASN A 364 -0.85 23.62 3.37
N SER A 365 -2.10 24.05 3.15
CA SER A 365 -3.31 23.36 3.63
C SER A 365 -3.39 21.90 3.16
N VAL A 366 -3.07 21.64 1.89
CA VAL A 366 -3.07 20.29 1.31
C VAL A 366 -2.05 19.40 2.02
N GLY A 367 -0.82 19.89 2.22
CA GLY A 367 0.21 19.11 2.90
C GLY A 367 -0.15 18.82 4.36
N ALA A 368 -0.65 19.85 5.05
CA ALA A 368 -1.03 19.80 6.45
C ALA A 368 -2.16 18.83 6.77
N ALA A 369 -3.10 18.62 5.84
CA ALA A 369 -4.27 17.77 6.05
C ALA A 369 -4.13 16.36 5.43
N SER A 370 -3.11 16.12 4.61
CA SER A 370 -3.07 14.98 3.70
C SER A 370 -3.16 13.62 4.41
N VAL A 371 -2.44 13.42 5.50
CA VAL A 371 -2.36 12.13 6.21
C VAL A 371 -3.69 11.82 6.89
N GLU A 372 -4.24 12.77 7.63
CA GLU A 372 -5.53 12.64 8.31
C GLU A 372 -6.66 12.43 7.30
N TYR A 373 -6.62 13.14 6.18
CA TYR A 373 -7.58 12.99 5.09
C TYR A 373 -7.51 11.58 4.48
N LEU A 374 -6.31 11.02 4.30
CA LEU A 374 -6.11 9.66 3.82
C LEU A 374 -6.74 8.64 4.79
N HIS A 375 -6.53 8.78 6.09
CA HIS A 375 -7.15 7.89 7.08
C HIS A 375 -8.67 8.05 7.13
N LEU A 376 -9.19 9.28 7.05
CA LEU A 376 -10.63 9.54 7.02
C LEU A 376 -11.25 8.84 5.82
N SER A 377 -10.66 9.03 4.63
CA SER A 377 -11.09 8.37 3.39
C SER A 377 -11.02 6.84 3.49
N GLY A 378 -9.97 6.30 4.10
CA GLY A 378 -9.81 4.86 4.34
C GLY A 378 -10.89 4.26 5.25
N TYR A 379 -11.26 4.95 6.33
CA TYR A 379 -12.36 4.51 7.19
C TYR A 379 -13.71 4.53 6.49
N VAL A 380 -13.99 5.54 5.66
CA VAL A 380 -15.23 5.60 4.85
C VAL A 380 -15.25 4.47 3.80
N ALA A 381 -14.12 4.21 3.14
CA ALA A 381 -14.00 3.10 2.20
C ALA A 381 -14.24 1.73 2.88
N TYR A 382 -13.71 1.54 4.09
CA TYR A 382 -13.99 0.32 4.87
C TYR A 382 -15.43 0.26 5.37
N ALA A 383 -16.05 1.38 5.74
CA ALA A 383 -17.46 1.42 6.09
C ALA A 383 -18.33 0.94 4.94
N TYR A 384 -18.02 1.38 3.71
CA TYR A 384 -18.71 0.91 2.51
C TYR A 384 -18.56 -0.61 2.33
N MET A 385 -17.33 -1.14 2.43
CA MET A 385 -17.10 -2.60 2.33
C MET A 385 -17.82 -3.39 3.44
N TRP A 386 -17.80 -2.89 4.68
CA TRP A 386 -18.51 -3.51 5.80
C TRP A 386 -20.02 -3.50 5.62
N ALA A 387 -20.61 -2.41 5.13
CA ALA A 387 -22.04 -2.33 4.85
C ALA A 387 -22.46 -3.33 3.77
N ARG A 388 -21.65 -3.50 2.71
CA ARG A 388 -21.85 -4.51 1.66
C ARG A 388 -21.79 -5.93 2.22
N MET A 389 -20.74 -6.24 2.98
CA MET A 389 -20.61 -7.56 3.62
C MET A 389 -21.74 -7.85 4.61
N ALA A 390 -22.20 -6.84 5.37
CA ALA A 390 -23.29 -6.99 6.32
C ALA A 390 -24.65 -7.26 5.64
N ALA A 391 -24.95 -6.58 4.53
CA ALA A 391 -26.18 -6.84 3.76
C ALA A 391 -26.24 -8.28 3.23
N VAL A 392 -25.11 -8.78 2.69
CA VAL A 392 -24.99 -10.20 2.29
C VAL A 392 -25.09 -11.13 3.50
N ALA A 393 -24.44 -10.80 4.61
CA ALA A 393 -24.48 -11.65 5.81
C ALA A 393 -25.88 -11.74 6.44
N GLN A 394 -26.67 -10.68 6.37
CA GLN A 394 -28.05 -10.68 6.86
C GLN A 394 -28.95 -11.52 5.97
N SER A 395 -28.89 -11.32 4.64
CA SER A 395 -29.71 -12.08 3.68
C SER A 395 -29.39 -13.59 3.68
N LYS A 396 -28.12 -13.96 3.89
CA LYS A 396 -27.64 -15.34 3.87
C LYS A 396 -27.44 -15.95 5.24
N HIS A 397 -27.92 -15.29 6.31
CA HIS A 397 -27.62 -15.68 7.70
C HIS A 397 -27.89 -17.16 7.98
N SER A 398 -28.98 -17.72 7.44
CA SER A 398 -29.36 -19.12 7.61
C SER A 398 -28.50 -20.13 6.83
N GLU A 399 -27.71 -19.71 5.85
CA GLU A 399 -26.82 -20.60 5.07
C GLU A 399 -25.58 -21.02 5.88
N ASP A 400 -25.06 -20.14 6.73
CA ASP A 400 -23.96 -20.40 7.68
C ASP A 400 -24.04 -19.42 8.85
N GLU A 401 -24.85 -19.79 9.86
CA GLU A 401 -25.15 -18.93 11.00
C GLU A 401 -23.89 -18.49 11.75
N ALA A 402 -22.88 -19.36 11.88
CA ALA A 402 -21.67 -19.05 12.63
C ALA A 402 -20.81 -18.01 11.90
N PHE A 403 -20.60 -18.19 10.59
CA PHE A 403 -19.83 -17.25 9.78
C PHE A 403 -20.53 -15.89 9.68
N TYR A 404 -21.82 -15.88 9.34
CA TYR A 404 -22.55 -14.65 9.10
C TYR A 404 -22.84 -13.87 10.39
N SER A 405 -23.10 -14.54 11.51
CA SER A 405 -23.16 -13.87 12.82
C SER A 405 -21.82 -13.21 13.17
N GLY A 406 -20.70 -13.88 12.86
CA GLY A 406 -19.36 -13.32 13.01
C GLY A 406 -19.14 -12.06 12.17
N LYS A 407 -19.62 -12.06 10.91
CA LYS A 407 -19.56 -10.89 10.01
C LYS A 407 -20.37 -9.72 10.54
N LEU A 408 -21.62 -9.95 10.94
CA LEU A 408 -22.51 -8.92 11.49
C LEU A 408 -21.94 -8.33 12.78
N ALA A 409 -21.47 -9.16 13.71
CA ALA A 409 -20.86 -8.69 14.95
C ALA A 409 -19.57 -7.88 14.72
N THR A 410 -18.77 -8.24 13.71
CA THR A 410 -17.56 -7.49 13.36
C THR A 410 -17.88 -6.17 12.68
N ALA A 411 -18.91 -6.14 11.83
CA ALA A 411 -19.43 -4.92 11.24
C ALA A 411 -19.90 -3.95 12.34
N GLU A 412 -20.66 -4.43 13.32
CA GLU A 412 -21.10 -3.60 14.45
C GLU A 412 -19.90 -3.01 15.19
N PHE A 413 -18.90 -3.84 15.50
CA PHE A 413 -17.68 -3.37 16.15
C PHE A 413 -16.97 -2.29 15.31
N PHE A 414 -16.82 -2.50 13.99
CA PHE A 414 -16.18 -1.52 13.12
C PHE A 414 -16.91 -0.17 13.18
N PHE A 415 -18.23 -0.18 12.96
CA PHE A 415 -19.04 1.03 12.94
C PHE A 415 -19.07 1.71 14.32
N ALA A 416 -19.11 0.95 15.42
CA ALA A 416 -19.22 1.50 16.78
C ALA A 416 -17.89 1.90 17.43
N ARG A 417 -16.76 1.30 17.03
CA ARG A 417 -15.47 1.45 17.73
C ARG A 417 -14.34 1.96 16.86
N LEU A 418 -14.40 1.79 15.54
CA LEU A 418 -13.34 2.22 14.62
C LEU A 418 -13.77 3.43 13.77
N LEU A 419 -14.95 3.39 13.17
CA LEU A 419 -15.45 4.50 12.35
C LEU A 419 -15.51 5.86 13.08
N PRO A 420 -15.80 5.94 14.40
CA PRO A 420 -15.78 7.22 15.13
C PRO A 420 -14.41 7.92 15.13
N ARG A 421 -13.30 7.24 14.79
CA ARG A 421 -11.99 7.89 14.59
C ARG A 421 -12.06 9.01 13.54
N THR A 422 -12.97 8.91 12.56
CA THR A 422 -13.22 9.96 11.55
C THR A 422 -13.56 11.32 12.16
N LEU A 423 -14.19 11.37 13.34
CA LEU A 423 -14.51 12.61 14.05
C LEU A 423 -13.25 13.37 14.47
N SER A 424 -12.29 12.67 15.07
CA SER A 424 -11.02 13.27 15.48
C SER A 424 -10.13 13.66 14.30
N LEU A 425 -10.20 12.88 13.21
CA LEU A 425 -9.47 13.18 11.97
C LEU A 425 -10.02 14.45 11.31
N GLU A 426 -11.35 14.58 11.21
CA GLU A 426 -11.96 15.83 10.73
C GLU A 426 -11.55 17.03 11.58
N ALA A 427 -11.61 16.92 12.91
CA ALA A 427 -11.21 18.01 13.80
C ALA A 427 -9.75 18.43 13.56
N SER A 428 -8.85 17.46 13.37
CA SER A 428 -7.43 17.70 13.07
C SER A 428 -7.24 18.38 11.71
N ILE A 429 -7.95 17.94 10.68
CA ILE A 429 -7.92 18.57 9.34
C ILE A 429 -8.39 20.03 9.42
N ARG A 430 -9.48 20.28 10.15
CA ARG A 430 -10.06 21.62 10.30
C ARG A 430 -9.20 22.58 11.13
N ALA A 431 -8.20 22.09 11.86
CA ALA A 431 -7.24 22.93 12.55
C ALA A 431 -6.33 23.72 11.59
N GLY A 432 -6.30 23.34 10.30
CA GLY A 432 -5.54 24.03 9.26
C GLY A 432 -4.03 23.86 9.40
N SER A 433 -3.27 24.58 8.58
CA SER A 433 -1.81 24.47 8.55
C SER A 433 -1.10 25.22 9.68
N GLN A 434 -1.72 26.28 10.22
CA GLN A 434 -1.08 27.21 11.15
C GLN A 434 -0.35 26.53 12.32
N PRO A 435 -0.93 25.54 13.02
CA PRO A 435 -0.23 24.87 14.13
C PRO A 435 1.08 24.18 13.71
N LEU A 436 1.18 23.68 12.47
CA LEU A 436 2.37 22.99 11.95
C LEU A 436 3.52 23.94 11.63
N TYR A 437 3.23 25.20 11.29
CA TYR A 437 4.21 26.22 10.90
C TYR A 437 4.45 27.27 11.99
N SER A 438 3.96 27.02 13.21
CA SER A 438 4.16 27.91 14.35
C SER A 438 5.54 27.74 15.02
N LEU A 439 6.26 26.65 14.69
CA LEU A 439 7.61 26.38 15.16
C LEU A 439 8.64 26.66 14.07
N ALA A 440 9.72 27.37 14.43
CA ALA A 440 10.92 27.45 13.62
C ALA A 440 11.68 26.11 13.63
N ALA A 441 12.54 25.89 12.63
CA ALA A 441 13.25 24.62 12.47
C ALA A 441 14.13 24.27 13.68
N GLU A 442 14.74 25.27 14.33
CA GLU A 442 15.61 25.11 15.50
C GLU A 442 14.85 24.77 16.79
N GLN A 443 13.51 24.79 16.76
CA GLN A 443 12.67 24.48 17.92
C GLN A 443 12.22 23.02 17.96
N PHE A 444 12.59 22.21 16.96
CA PHE A 444 12.45 20.75 16.93
C PHE A 444 13.76 20.09 17.35
#